data_AF-A0A959Y6G4-F1
#
_entry.id   AF-A0A959Y6G4-F1
#
_cell.length_a   1.000
_cell.length_b   1.000
_cell.length_c   1.000
_cell.angle_alpha   90.00
_cell.angle_beta   90.00
_cell.angle_gamma   90.00
#
_symmetry.space_group_name_H-M   'P 1'
#
loop_
_entity.id
_entity.type
_entity.pdbx_description
1 polymer ?
#
loop_
_entity_poly.entity_id
_entity_poly.type
_entity_poly.pdbx_seq_one_letter_code
_entity_poly.pdbx_strand_id
1 'polypeptide(L)'
;MNERLKDVLDLHSGERRALRLLLPFLFLAACWVAWEQWLAPTPKVDLRPYERELALLDSLQAARMVERSDRSRSLVPDSLFVFDPNHLPVPDWMALGLSQKQAEAIHRYEAAGGRFRAKPDLARMRVVDPDLFAAWEPYIALPDERPTRTRSTRKVERPAGPEVEETNAPFSPRE
;
A
#
# COMPACT_ATOMS: atom_id res chain seq x y z
N MET A 1 -5.94 47.12 22.90
CA MET A 1 -4.87 46.71 21.96
C MET A 1 -3.55 46.91 22.67
N ASN A 2 -2.84 45.81 22.89
CA ASN A 2 -2.27 45.44 24.19
C ASN A 2 -1.02 46.26 24.58
N GLU A 3 -0.89 46.64 25.86
CA GLU A 3 0.33 47.28 26.40
C GLU A 3 1.60 46.44 26.16
N ARG A 4 1.44 45.11 26.06
CA ARG A 4 2.50 44.18 25.66
C ARG A 4 3.05 44.39 24.25
N LEU A 5 2.29 45.00 23.34
CA LEU A 5 2.80 45.36 22.01
C LEU A 5 3.66 46.63 22.07
N LYS A 6 3.42 47.52 23.03
CA LYS A 6 4.21 48.74 23.21
C LYS A 6 5.60 48.43 23.75
N ASP A 7 5.69 47.51 24.72
CA ASP A 7 6.99 47.05 25.25
C ASP A 7 7.85 46.34 24.20
N VAL A 8 7.24 45.53 23.32
CA VAL A 8 7.96 44.84 22.23
C VAL A 8 8.43 45.80 21.14
N LEU A 9 7.82 46.99 21.06
CA LEU A 9 8.14 48.03 20.08
C LEU A 9 8.87 49.24 20.69
N ASP A 10 9.28 49.17 21.95
CA ASP A 10 10.03 50.24 22.63
C ASP A 10 11.52 50.19 22.24
N LEU A 11 11.76 50.34 20.93
CA LEU A 11 13.09 50.26 20.33
C LEU A 11 13.95 51.45 20.74
N HIS A 12 15.20 51.18 21.12
CA HIS A 12 16.17 52.17 21.54
C HIS A 12 16.45 53.18 20.41
N SER A 13 16.81 54.43 20.75
CA SER A 13 16.93 55.54 19.77
C SER A 13 17.87 55.28 18.59
N GLY A 14 18.85 54.39 18.77
CA GLY A 14 19.74 53.92 17.70
C GLY A 14 19.05 52.97 16.69
N GLU A 15 18.15 52.11 17.15
CA GLU A 15 17.47 51.10 16.34
C GLU A 15 16.38 51.71 15.46
N ARG A 16 15.79 52.83 15.90
CA ARG A 16 14.81 53.59 15.10
C ARG A 16 15.38 54.12 13.79
N ARG A 17 16.69 54.37 13.71
CA ARG A 17 17.36 54.78 12.46
C ARG A 17 17.51 53.60 11.51
N ALA A 18 17.86 52.43 12.04
CA ALA A 18 17.94 51.20 11.27
C ALA A 18 16.56 50.78 10.73
N LEU A 19 15.51 50.88 11.56
CA LEU A 19 14.15 50.53 11.17
C LEU A 19 13.60 51.44 10.06
N ARG A 20 13.93 52.74 10.08
CA ARG A 20 13.55 53.69 9.01
C ARG A 20 14.20 53.39 7.67
N LEU A 21 15.35 52.71 7.66
CA LEU A 21 16.00 52.26 6.42
C LEU A 21 15.51 50.88 6.00
N LEU A 22 15.24 49.99 6.96
CA LEU A 22 14.84 48.61 6.71
C LEU A 22 13.39 48.49 6.21
N LEU A 23 12.45 49.22 6.80
CA LEU A 23 11.04 49.19 6.38
C LEU A 23 10.81 49.53 4.91
N PRO A 24 11.34 50.65 4.36
CA PRO A 24 11.15 50.94 2.93
C PRO A 24 11.89 49.95 2.04
N PHE A 25 13.05 49.43 2.45
CA PHE A 25 13.74 48.38 1.70
C PHE A 25 12.93 47.09 1.63
N LEU A 26 12.36 46.65 2.76
CA LEU A 26 11.49 45.48 2.82
C LEU A 26 10.20 45.71 2.03
N PHE A 27 9.65 46.92 2.06
CA PHE A 27 8.50 47.31 1.25
C PHE A 27 8.82 47.29 -0.26
N LEU A 28 9.97 47.83 -0.68
CA LEU A 28 10.42 47.76 -2.07
C LEU A 28 10.62 46.32 -2.55
N ALA A 29 11.23 45.47 -1.72
CA ALA A 29 11.38 44.04 -2.01
C ALA A 29 10.02 43.33 -2.09
N ALA A 30 9.10 43.62 -1.18
CA ALA A 30 7.74 43.08 -1.21
C ALA A 30 6.97 43.57 -2.44
N CYS A 31 7.10 44.85 -2.81
CA CYS A 31 6.52 45.41 -4.02
C CYS A 31 7.11 44.79 -5.29
N TRP A 32 8.42 44.50 -5.32
CA TRP A 32 9.05 43.78 -6.42
C TRP A 32 8.45 42.39 -6.61
N VAL A 33 8.35 41.61 -5.52
CA VAL A 33 7.75 40.27 -5.57
C VAL A 33 6.26 40.36 -5.92
N ALA A 34 5.52 41.30 -5.36
CA ALA A 34 4.11 41.51 -5.70
C ALA A 34 3.94 41.93 -7.17
N TRP A 35 4.86 42.73 -7.71
CA TRP A 35 4.89 43.11 -9.12
C TRP A 35 5.13 41.89 -10.02
N GLU A 36 6.11 41.04 -9.69
CA GLU A 36 6.34 39.80 -10.42
C GLU A 36 5.15 38.84 -10.32
N GLN A 37 4.48 38.73 -9.18
CA GLN A 37 3.42 37.74 -8.97
C GLN A 37 2.04 38.18 -9.48
N TRP A 38 1.72 39.48 -9.45
CA TRP A 38 0.39 39.97 -9.88
C TRP A 38 0.41 40.68 -11.24
N LEU A 39 1.53 41.26 -11.66
CA LEU A 39 1.59 42.06 -12.88
C LEU A 39 2.39 41.40 -14.01
N ALA A 40 3.27 40.42 -13.73
CA ALA A 40 3.90 39.67 -14.80
C ALA A 40 2.86 38.70 -15.42
N PRO A 41 2.50 38.84 -16.71
CA PRO A 41 1.65 37.86 -17.37
C PRO A 41 2.39 36.52 -17.37
N THR A 42 1.73 35.46 -16.90
CA THR A 42 2.26 34.10 -16.99
C THR A 42 2.72 33.85 -18.43
N PRO A 43 3.97 33.47 -18.68
CA PRO A 43 4.40 33.10 -20.02
C PRO A 43 3.51 31.95 -20.47
N LYS A 44 2.62 32.21 -21.43
CA LYS A 44 1.76 31.18 -22.01
C LYS A 44 2.68 30.26 -22.79
N VAL A 45 3.03 29.12 -22.18
CA VAL A 45 3.80 28.07 -22.83
C VAL A 45 2.99 27.62 -24.04
N ASP A 46 3.51 27.85 -25.24
CA ASP A 46 2.87 27.43 -26.47
C ASP A 46 3.03 25.91 -26.60
N LEU A 47 1.96 25.17 -26.35
CA LEU A 47 1.93 23.70 -26.37
C LEU A 47 1.73 23.15 -27.78
N ARG A 48 1.37 23.99 -28.76
CA ARG A 48 1.11 23.60 -30.16
C ARG A 48 2.25 22.80 -30.79
N PRO A 49 3.54 23.09 -30.53
CA PRO A 49 4.65 22.29 -31.06
C PRO A 49 4.68 20.85 -30.52
N TYR A 50 4.09 20.60 -29.34
CA TYR A 50 4.14 19.31 -28.64
C TYR A 50 2.87 18.47 -28.79
N GLU A 51 1.79 19.02 -29.38
CA GLU A 51 0.54 18.29 -29.61
C GLU A 51 0.74 16.99 -30.40
N ARG A 52 1.67 17.01 -31.37
CA ARG A 52 2.01 15.83 -32.17
C ARG A 52 2.72 14.75 -31.37
N GLU A 53 3.61 15.14 -30.47
CA GLU A 53 4.34 14.21 -29.60
C GLU A 53 3.38 13.56 -28.59
N LEU A 54 2.48 14.36 -28.01
CA LEU A 54 1.41 13.88 -27.15
C LEU A 54 0.51 12.85 -27.86
N ALA A 55 0.08 13.14 -29.10
CA ALA A 55 -0.76 12.23 -29.89
C ALA A 55 -0.01 10.92 -30.24
N LEU A 56 1.29 10.99 -30.50
CA LEU A 56 2.10 9.81 -30.76
C LEU A 56 2.23 8.93 -29.50
N LEU A 57 2.47 9.53 -28.34
CA LEU A 57 2.51 8.80 -27.07
C LEU A 57 1.18 8.09 -26.78
N ASP A 58 0.06 8.78 -26.97
CA ASP A 58 -1.27 8.21 -26.76
C ASP A 58 -1.54 7.03 -27.71
N SER A 59 -1.19 7.16 -29.00
CA SER A 59 -1.34 6.05 -29.96
C SER A 59 -0.41 4.86 -29.67
N LEU A 60 0.83 5.09 -29.21
CA LEU A 60 1.72 4.02 -28.74
C LEU A 60 1.17 3.32 -27.49
N GLN A 61 0.60 4.08 -26.56
CA GLN A 61 -0.03 3.52 -25.37
C GLN A 61 -1.25 2.69 -25.74
N ALA A 62 -2.11 3.18 -26.64
CA ALA A 62 -3.25 2.45 -27.15
C ALA A 62 -2.84 1.15 -27.86
N ALA A 63 -1.83 1.20 -28.74
CA ALA A 63 -1.30 0.01 -29.42
C ALA A 63 -0.76 -1.02 -28.42
N ARG A 64 0.00 -0.58 -27.40
CA ARG A 64 0.49 -1.46 -26.34
C ARG A 64 -0.65 -2.08 -25.52
N MET A 65 -1.73 -1.35 -25.25
CA MET A 65 -2.90 -1.89 -24.55
C MET A 65 -3.58 -2.98 -25.38
N VAL A 66 -3.75 -2.76 -26.68
CA VAL A 66 -4.31 -3.76 -27.60
C VAL A 66 -3.44 -5.02 -27.63
N GLU A 67 -2.13 -4.88 -27.87
CA GLU A 67 -1.19 -6.01 -27.85
C GLU A 67 -1.22 -6.79 -26.53
N ARG A 68 -1.26 -6.09 -25.40
CA ARG A 68 -1.34 -6.72 -24.08
C ARG A 68 -2.65 -7.50 -23.90
N SER A 69 -3.76 -6.94 -24.37
CA SER A 69 -5.07 -7.61 -24.31
C SER A 69 -5.11 -8.86 -25.19
N ASP A 70 -4.54 -8.82 -26.39
CA ASP A 70 -4.48 -9.97 -27.29
C ASP A 70 -3.54 -11.05 -26.75
N ARG A 71 -2.40 -10.65 -26.18
CA ARG A 71 -1.53 -11.58 -25.48
C ARG A 71 -2.25 -12.23 -24.30
N SER A 72 -2.97 -11.45 -23.49
CA SER A 72 -3.75 -12.00 -22.37
C SER A 72 -4.81 -12.98 -22.84
N ARG A 73 -5.59 -12.65 -23.89
CA ARG A 73 -6.55 -13.59 -24.50
C ARG A 73 -5.91 -14.87 -25.00
N SER A 74 -4.73 -14.79 -25.61
CA SER A 74 -4.00 -15.97 -26.07
C SER A 74 -3.42 -16.82 -24.92
N LEU A 75 -3.21 -16.24 -23.75
CA LEU A 75 -2.65 -16.92 -22.58
C LEU A 75 -3.72 -17.59 -21.71
N VAL A 76 -5.00 -17.20 -21.82
CA VAL A 76 -6.10 -17.81 -21.06
C VAL A 76 -6.63 -19.00 -21.86
N PRO A 77 -6.50 -20.24 -21.36
CA PRO A 77 -7.01 -21.43 -22.02
C PRO A 77 -8.55 -21.45 -22.01
N ASP A 78 -9.17 -21.99 -23.07
CA ASP A 78 -10.64 -22.05 -23.24
C ASP A 78 -11.35 -22.86 -22.13
N SER A 79 -10.61 -23.63 -21.33
CA SER A 79 -11.13 -24.44 -20.22
C SER A 79 -10.48 -24.06 -18.90
N LEU A 80 -10.99 -23.02 -18.25
CA LEU A 80 -10.69 -22.74 -16.84
C LEU A 80 -11.51 -23.70 -15.95
N PHE A 81 -10.84 -24.38 -15.03
CA PHE A 81 -11.46 -25.28 -14.05
C PHE A 81 -11.27 -24.70 -12.65
N VAL A 82 -12.16 -25.09 -11.72
CA VAL A 82 -12.02 -24.70 -10.31
C VAL A 82 -10.80 -25.39 -9.71
N PHE A 83 -9.89 -24.63 -9.11
CA PHE A 83 -8.64 -25.15 -8.57
C PHE A 83 -8.33 -24.61 -7.18
N ASP A 84 -7.69 -25.43 -6.34
CA ASP A 84 -7.00 -24.98 -5.13
C ASP A 84 -5.53 -24.71 -5.50
N PRO A 85 -5.02 -23.49 -5.32
CA PRO A 85 -3.63 -23.18 -5.64
C PRO A 85 -2.62 -23.86 -4.70
N ASN A 86 -3.05 -24.47 -3.58
CA ASN A 86 -2.16 -25.27 -2.75
C ASN A 86 -2.10 -26.71 -3.29
N HIS A 87 -0.90 -27.25 -3.51
CA HIS A 87 -0.66 -28.61 -4.00
C HIS A 87 -1.10 -28.86 -5.45
N LEU A 88 -1.28 -27.81 -6.26
CA LEU A 88 -1.60 -27.95 -7.67
C LEU A 88 -0.34 -28.38 -8.46
N PRO A 89 -0.39 -29.45 -9.27
CA PRO A 89 0.79 -29.94 -9.98
C PRO A 89 1.18 -28.99 -11.14
N VAL A 90 2.46 -29.02 -11.51
CA VAL A 90 3.03 -28.21 -12.61
C VAL A 90 2.23 -28.29 -13.93
N PRO A 91 1.81 -29.46 -14.44
CA PRO A 91 1.00 -29.53 -15.67
C PRO A 91 -0.34 -28.81 -15.56
N ASP A 92 -0.97 -28.80 -14.39
CA ASP A 92 -2.26 -28.14 -14.18
C ASP A 92 -2.07 -26.61 -14.13
N TRP A 93 -0.98 -26.14 -13.51
CA TRP A 93 -0.58 -24.72 -13.62
C TRP A 93 -0.32 -24.29 -15.06
N MET A 94 0.27 -25.18 -15.87
CA MET A 94 0.47 -24.91 -17.30
C MET A 94 -0.86 -24.88 -18.07
N ALA A 95 -1.79 -25.77 -17.71
CA ALA A 95 -3.15 -25.79 -18.26
C ALA A 95 -4.00 -24.57 -17.86
N LEU A 96 -3.54 -23.77 -16.88
CA LEU A 96 -4.15 -22.49 -16.49
C LEU A 96 -3.51 -21.28 -17.19
N GLY A 97 -2.48 -21.49 -18.03
CA GLY A 97 -1.84 -20.43 -18.82
C GLY A 97 -0.45 -20.01 -18.35
N LEU A 98 0.13 -20.69 -17.35
CA LEU A 98 1.51 -20.42 -16.91
C LEU A 98 2.53 -21.16 -17.77
N SER A 99 3.68 -20.53 -17.99
CA SER A 99 4.84 -21.25 -18.50
C SER A 99 5.38 -22.25 -17.47
N GLN A 100 6.11 -23.27 -17.93
CA GLN A 100 6.74 -24.25 -17.05
C GLN A 100 7.60 -23.60 -15.95
N LYS A 101 8.37 -22.56 -16.29
CA LYS A 101 9.20 -21.83 -15.32
C LYS A 101 8.37 -21.10 -14.25
N GLN A 102 7.21 -20.58 -14.65
CA GLN A 102 6.29 -19.91 -13.73
C GLN A 102 5.64 -20.92 -12.77
N ALA A 103 5.17 -22.05 -13.30
CA ALA A 103 4.62 -23.15 -12.50
C ALA A 103 5.65 -23.71 -11.50
N GLU A 104 6.89 -23.91 -11.93
CA GLU A 104 7.98 -24.33 -11.04
C GLU A 104 8.28 -23.31 -9.93
N ALA A 105 8.18 -22.02 -10.22
CA ALA A 105 8.40 -20.98 -9.21
C ALA A 105 7.31 -20.99 -8.12
N ILE A 106 6.06 -21.28 -8.49
CA ILE A 106 4.95 -21.48 -7.53
C ILE A 106 5.22 -22.74 -6.68
N HIS A 107 5.62 -23.84 -7.30
CA HIS A 107 5.94 -25.07 -6.57
C HIS A 107 7.12 -24.88 -5.59
N ARG A 108 8.13 -24.07 -5.96
CA ARG A 108 9.23 -23.70 -5.05
C ARG A 108 8.75 -22.88 -3.86
N TYR A 109 7.77 -21.99 -4.07
CA TYR A 109 7.14 -21.23 -2.99
C TYR A 109 6.42 -22.15 -2.00
N GLU A 110 5.66 -23.13 -2.50
CA GLU A 110 5.02 -24.14 -1.65
C GLU A 110 6.03 -25.02 -0.91
N ALA A 111 7.08 -25.47 -1.60
CA ALA A 111 8.16 -26.27 -1.01
C ALA A 111 8.93 -25.53 0.10
N ALA A 112 9.04 -24.20 -0.01
CA ALA A 112 9.61 -23.34 1.03
C ALA A 112 8.68 -23.16 2.25
N GLY A 113 7.46 -23.73 2.24
CA GLY A 113 6.45 -23.60 3.28
C GLY A 113 5.48 -22.44 3.07
N GLY A 114 5.50 -21.79 1.89
CA GLY A 114 4.49 -20.83 1.48
C GLY A 114 3.13 -21.51 1.29
N ARG A 115 2.04 -20.86 1.73
CA ARG A 115 0.67 -21.35 1.52
C ARG A 115 -0.25 -20.19 1.18
N PHE A 116 -1.11 -20.41 0.19
CA PHE A 116 -2.12 -19.45 -0.22
C PHE A 116 -3.35 -19.60 0.69
N ARG A 117 -3.70 -18.54 1.44
CA ARG A 117 -4.83 -18.56 2.39
C ARG A 117 -6.05 -17.80 1.89
N ALA A 118 -5.85 -16.85 0.99
CA ALA A 118 -6.90 -16.06 0.37
C ALA A 118 -6.55 -15.77 -1.10
N LYS A 119 -7.56 -15.50 -1.94
CA LYS A 119 -7.37 -15.10 -3.35
C LYS A 119 -6.30 -13.99 -3.55
N PRO A 120 -6.26 -12.91 -2.75
CA PRO A 120 -5.23 -11.87 -2.90
C PRO A 120 -3.79 -12.34 -2.64
N ASP A 121 -3.59 -13.49 -2.00
CA ASP A 121 -2.24 -14.04 -1.81
C ASP A 121 -1.66 -14.51 -3.16
N LEU A 122 -2.50 -15.06 -4.04
CA LEU A 122 -2.10 -15.46 -5.38
C LEU A 122 -1.87 -14.23 -6.27
N ALA A 123 -2.69 -13.19 -6.14
CA ALA A 123 -2.53 -11.90 -6.86
C ALA A 123 -1.19 -11.19 -6.56
N ARG A 124 -0.62 -11.42 -5.36
CA ARG A 124 0.66 -10.83 -4.93
C ARG A 124 1.87 -11.58 -5.46
N MET A 125 1.70 -12.75 -6.06
CA MET A 125 2.81 -13.52 -6.62
C MET A 125 3.38 -12.80 -7.84
N ARG A 126 4.68 -12.48 -7.82
CA ARG A 126 5.38 -11.83 -8.94
C ARG A 126 5.31 -12.60 -10.26
N VAL A 127 4.99 -13.88 -10.18
CA VAL A 127 4.97 -14.84 -11.29
C VAL A 127 3.65 -14.78 -12.06
N VAL A 128 2.59 -14.27 -11.43
CA VAL A 128 1.23 -14.21 -11.97
C VAL A 128 0.98 -12.81 -12.52
N ASP A 129 0.64 -12.71 -13.79
CA ASP A 129 0.23 -11.44 -14.39
C ASP A 129 -1.15 -11.01 -13.85
N PRO A 130 -1.37 -9.71 -13.59
CA PRO A 130 -2.66 -9.23 -13.06
C PRO A 130 -3.87 -9.60 -13.94
N ASP A 131 -3.67 -9.59 -15.26
CA ASP A 131 -4.72 -9.91 -16.23
C ASP A 131 -5.10 -11.40 -16.18
N LEU A 132 -4.11 -12.27 -15.95
CA LEU A 132 -4.31 -13.70 -15.77
C LEU A 132 -4.98 -14.02 -14.43
N PHE A 133 -4.60 -13.32 -13.35
CA PHE A 133 -5.27 -13.44 -12.06
C PHE A 133 -6.74 -13.04 -12.15
N ALA A 134 -7.07 -11.95 -12.86
CA ALA A 134 -8.46 -11.53 -13.06
C ALA A 134 -9.30 -12.61 -13.77
N ALA A 135 -8.70 -13.37 -14.69
CA ALA A 135 -9.37 -14.50 -15.33
C ALA A 135 -9.57 -15.69 -14.36
N TRP A 136 -8.64 -15.92 -13.43
CA TRP A 136 -8.70 -17.01 -12.45
C TRP A 136 -9.56 -16.71 -11.23
N GLU A 137 -9.74 -15.45 -10.85
CA GLU A 137 -10.47 -15.00 -9.66
C GLU A 137 -11.80 -15.75 -9.39
N PRO A 138 -12.67 -16.02 -10.38
CA PRO A 138 -13.91 -16.78 -10.17
C PRO A 138 -13.71 -18.30 -9.99
N TYR A 139 -12.56 -18.85 -10.36
CA TYR A 139 -12.25 -20.28 -10.32
C TYR A 139 -11.33 -20.70 -9.16
N ILE A 140 -10.76 -19.74 -8.41
CA ILE A 140 -9.90 -20.04 -7.27
C ILE A 140 -10.76 -20.46 -6.05
N ALA A 141 -10.52 -21.68 -5.56
CA ALA A 141 -11.15 -22.23 -4.35
C ALA A 141 -10.51 -21.71 -3.05
N LEU A 142 -10.41 -20.38 -2.89
CA LEU A 142 -9.94 -19.71 -1.68
C LEU A 142 -10.92 -18.62 -1.23
N PRO A 143 -10.95 -18.25 0.07
CA PRO A 143 -11.74 -17.11 0.52
C PRO A 143 -11.19 -15.79 -0.06
N ASP A 144 -12.08 -14.81 -0.22
CA ASP A 144 -11.73 -13.48 -0.74
C ASP A 144 -10.82 -12.71 0.24
N GLU A 145 -11.03 -12.91 1.54
CA GLU A 145 -10.26 -12.28 2.60
C GLU A 145 -9.59 -13.31 3.51
N ARG A 146 -8.46 -12.93 4.10
CA ARG A 146 -7.83 -13.74 5.13
C ARG A 146 -8.75 -13.77 6.35
N PRO A 147 -9.01 -14.94 6.96
CA PRO A 147 -9.81 -15.00 8.17
C PRO A 147 -9.13 -14.16 9.25
N THR A 148 -9.74 -13.02 9.59
CA THR A 148 -9.31 -12.21 10.72
C THR A 148 -9.39 -13.11 11.94
N ARG A 149 -8.26 -13.33 12.64
CA ARG A 149 -8.30 -13.97 13.97
C ARG A 149 -9.08 -13.03 14.87
N THR A 150 -10.40 -13.23 14.94
CA THR A 150 -11.19 -12.70 16.04
C THR A 150 -10.55 -13.32 17.28
N ARG A 151 -9.79 -12.50 18.01
CA ARG A 151 -9.26 -12.86 19.32
C ARG A 151 -10.48 -12.99 20.22
N SER A 152 -11.15 -14.14 20.14
CA SER A 152 -12.11 -14.58 21.12
C SER A 152 -11.37 -14.52 22.44
N THR A 153 -11.73 -13.53 23.26
CA THR A 153 -11.45 -13.53 24.68
C THR A 153 -12.16 -14.75 25.23
N ARG A 154 -11.51 -15.92 25.12
CA ARG A 154 -11.86 -17.10 25.87
C ARG A 154 -11.64 -16.70 27.33
N LYS A 155 -12.68 -16.18 27.96
CA LYS A 155 -12.80 -16.11 29.41
C LYS A 155 -12.60 -17.54 29.88
N VAL A 156 -11.39 -17.85 30.33
CA VAL A 156 -11.06 -19.12 30.95
C VAL A 156 -11.81 -19.11 32.28
N GLU A 157 -13.05 -19.60 32.27
CA GLU A 157 -13.69 -20.09 33.49
C GLU A 157 -12.87 -21.28 33.95
N ARG A 158 -12.04 -21.02 34.95
CA ARG A 158 -11.22 -22.00 35.65
C ARG A 158 -12.19 -22.94 36.37
N PRO A 159 -12.19 -24.26 36.06
CA PRO A 159 -13.00 -25.19 36.85
C PRO A 159 -12.46 -25.23 38.28
N ALA A 160 -13.37 -25.13 39.25
CA ALA A 160 -13.06 -25.29 40.67
C ALA A 160 -12.40 -26.66 40.88
N GLY A 161 -11.12 -26.67 41.27
CA GLY A 161 -10.43 -27.88 41.71
C GLY A 161 -10.98 -28.33 43.07
N PRO A 162 -10.88 -29.63 43.40
CA PRO A 162 -11.49 -30.19 44.59
C PRO A 162 -10.78 -29.70 45.86
N GLU A 163 -11.61 -29.37 46.85
CA GLU A 163 -11.27 -29.01 48.22
C GLU A 163 -10.51 -30.17 48.88
N VAL A 164 -9.23 -29.95 49.19
CA VAL A 164 -8.40 -30.90 49.94
C VAL A 164 -8.68 -30.73 51.43
N GLU A 165 -9.35 -31.73 51.99
CA GLU A 165 -9.71 -31.86 53.40
C GLU A 165 -8.43 -32.20 54.21
N GLU A 166 -7.91 -31.22 54.96
CA GLU A 166 -6.78 -31.37 55.88
C GLU A 166 -7.16 -32.27 57.07
N THR A 167 -6.78 -33.54 56.99
CA THR A 167 -6.84 -34.48 58.12
C THR A 167 -5.73 -34.16 59.13
N ASN A 168 -6.10 -33.50 60.22
CA ASN A 168 -5.31 -33.38 61.45
C ASN A 168 -5.26 -34.72 62.19
N ALA A 169 -4.11 -35.40 62.15
CA ALA A 169 -3.80 -36.49 63.07
C ALA A 169 -2.55 -36.14 63.91
N PRO A 170 -2.54 -36.42 65.23
CA PRO A 170 -1.53 -35.87 66.14
C PRO A 170 -0.21 -36.64 66.08
N PHE A 171 0.88 -35.87 66.10
CA PHE A 171 2.26 -36.35 66.18
C PHE A 171 2.49 -37.07 67.53
N SER A 172 2.63 -38.40 67.51
CA SER A 172 3.02 -39.19 68.67
C SER A 172 4.55 -39.39 68.68
N PRO A 173 5.30 -38.97 69.72
CA PRO A 173 6.76 -39.12 69.75
C PRO A 173 7.26 -40.42 70.39
N ARG A 174 8.50 -40.79 70.03
CA ARG A 174 9.46 -41.79 70.59
C ARG A 174 9.46 -43.15 69.87
N GLU A 175 10.62 -43.82 69.69
CA GLU A 175 11.83 -43.91 70.52
C GLU A 175 13.16 -43.71 69.76
#